data_AF-A0A1I7K538-F1
#
_entry.id   AF-A0A1I7K538-F1
#
_cell.length_a   1.000
_cell.length_b   1.000
_cell.length_c   1.000
_cell.angle_alpha   90.00
_cell.angle_beta   90.00
_cell.angle_gamma   90.00
#
_symmetry.space_group_name_H-M   'P 1'
#
loop_
_entity.id
_entity.type
_entity.pdbx_description
1 polymer ?
#
loop_
_entity_poly.entity_id
_entity_poly.type
_entity_poly.pdbx_seq_one_letter_code
_entity_poly.pdbx_strand_id
1 'polypeptide(L)'
;MKGILLAIARAFAAAGRLSWVTVWEGGRLVSRLVRTALTPPDPVGEAEAAFEAEAQRAPEAPAPLSAEEAWGRAALAHLMGEELEGEAVLDDAATAYLDGLSVDQQVALSRHDNATVGRHLLGERLLPGLPRPMTPAEYRGMEAARTAAAAAQAHQRLVGDDAKRRHFIEVLDDLIAEPRAA
;
A
#
# COMPACT_ATOMS: atom_id res chain seq x y z
N MET A 1 3.37 -27.70 13.13
CA MET A 1 3.32 -27.74 11.65
C MET A 1 4.50 -27.06 10.95
N LYS A 2 5.09 -25.96 11.46
CA LYS A 2 6.24 -25.27 10.83
C LYS A 2 7.51 -26.13 10.68
N GLY A 3 7.84 -26.99 11.64
CA GLY A 3 9.04 -27.84 11.59
C GLY A 3 8.99 -28.99 10.58
N ILE A 4 7.80 -29.50 10.27
CA ILE A 4 7.61 -30.63 9.34
C ILE A 4 7.79 -30.14 7.89
N LEU A 5 7.25 -28.97 7.56
CA LEU A 5 7.44 -28.35 6.24
C LEU A 5 8.92 -28.03 5.97
N LEU A 6 9.63 -27.52 6.99
CA LEU A 6 11.07 -27.25 6.88
C LEU A 6 11.90 -28.53 6.68
N ALA A 7 11.49 -29.64 7.31
CA ALA A 7 12.15 -30.94 7.15
C ALA A 7 11.87 -31.55 5.77
N ILE A 8 10.63 -31.43 5.27
CA ILE A 8 10.25 -31.86 3.92
C ILE A 8 11.00 -31.05 2.85
N ALA A 9 11.09 -29.73 3.01
CA ALA A 9 11.83 -28.85 2.10
C ALA A 9 13.33 -29.21 2.06
N ARG A 10 13.96 -29.46 3.21
CA ARG A 10 15.36 -29.95 3.27
C ARG A 10 15.53 -31.32 2.62
N ALA A 11 14.56 -32.22 2.76
CA ALA A 11 14.59 -33.53 2.12
C ALA A 11 14.51 -33.44 0.59
N PHE A 12 13.66 -32.56 0.05
CA PHE A 12 13.58 -32.32 -1.39
C PHE A 12 14.82 -31.62 -1.95
N ALA A 13 15.39 -30.64 -1.23
CA ALA A 13 16.64 -29.98 -1.60
C ALA A 13 17.86 -30.95 -1.58
N ALA A 14 17.82 -31.97 -0.72
CA ALA A 14 18.82 -33.04 -0.71
C ALA A 14 18.61 -34.05 -1.85
N ALA A 15 17.35 -34.36 -2.21
CA ALA A 15 17.01 -35.28 -3.29
C ALA A 15 17.38 -34.73 -4.69
N GLY A 16 17.28 -33.41 -4.91
CA GLY A 16 17.68 -32.78 -6.18
C GLY A 16 19.19 -32.80 -6.47
N ARG A 17 20.02 -33.24 -5.52
CA ARG A 17 21.50 -33.28 -5.65
C ARG A 17 22.02 -34.60 -6.22
N LEU A 18 21.16 -35.57 -6.50
CA LEU A 18 21.53 -36.94 -6.85
C LEU A 18 20.66 -37.42 -8.00
N SER A 19 21.23 -37.46 -9.21
CA SER A 19 20.54 -37.97 -10.40
C SER A 19 21.01 -39.39 -10.73
N TRP A 20 20.06 -40.26 -11.05
CA TRP A 20 20.36 -41.60 -11.56
C TRP A 20 20.80 -41.53 -13.02
N VAL A 21 22.05 -41.85 -13.30
CA VAL A 21 22.60 -41.84 -14.67
C VAL A 21 23.06 -43.24 -15.04
N THR A 22 22.66 -43.69 -16.21
CA THR A 22 23.06 -44.98 -16.77
C THR A 22 24.02 -44.75 -17.93
N VAL A 23 25.23 -45.30 -17.83
CA VAL A 23 26.32 -45.08 -18.79
C VAL A 23 26.84 -46.42 -19.32
N TRP A 24 27.26 -46.44 -20.58
CA TRP A 24 27.88 -47.60 -21.22
C TRP A 24 29.41 -47.54 -21.03
N GLU A 25 29.97 -48.37 -20.16
CA GLU A 25 31.42 -48.45 -19.90
C GLU A 25 31.92 -49.87 -20.22
N GLY A 26 32.91 -49.98 -21.12
CA GLY A 26 33.63 -51.24 -21.37
C GLY A 26 32.76 -52.41 -21.83
N GLY A 27 31.67 -52.17 -22.58
CA GLY A 27 30.77 -53.22 -23.07
C GLY A 27 29.73 -53.68 -22.04
N ARG A 28 29.57 -52.99 -20.92
CA ARG A 28 28.52 -53.23 -19.93
C ARG A 28 27.77 -51.96 -19.58
N LEU A 29 26.49 -52.12 -19.26
CA LEU A 29 25.63 -51.07 -18.72
C LEU A 29 25.89 -50.91 -17.23
N VAL A 30 26.27 -49.71 -16.80
CA VAL A 30 26.48 -49.38 -15.40
C VAL A 30 25.60 -48.18 -15.02
N SER A 31 24.75 -48.39 -14.02
CA SER A 31 23.94 -47.32 -13.42
C SER A 31 24.65 -46.77 -12.19
N ARG A 32 24.85 -45.45 -12.13
CA ARG A 32 25.48 -44.78 -10.99
C ARG A 32 24.67 -43.57 -10.57
N LEU A 33 24.64 -43.32 -9.28
CA LEU A 33 24.11 -42.11 -8.67
C LEU A 33 25.19 -41.03 -8.75
N VAL A 34 24.95 -39.99 -9.56
CA VAL A 34 25.89 -38.89 -9.76
C VAL A 34 25.38 -37.66 -9.01
N ARG A 35 26.28 -37.00 -8.29
CA ARG A 35 25.98 -35.73 -7.64
C ARG A 35 25.98 -34.64 -8.72
N THR A 36 24.81 -34.16 -9.09
CA THR A 36 24.66 -33.09 -10.09
C THR A 36 25.19 -31.79 -9.49
N ALA A 37 26.28 -31.26 -10.03
CA ALA A 37 26.87 -29.97 -9.63
C ALA A 37 26.07 -28.75 -10.12
N LEU A 38 25.01 -28.97 -10.89
CA LEU A 38 24.06 -27.96 -11.31
C LEU A 38 22.99 -27.82 -10.22
N THR A 39 23.28 -26.96 -9.24
CA THR A 39 22.29 -26.45 -8.30
C THR A 39 21.12 -25.87 -9.11
N PRO A 40 19.89 -26.38 -8.99
CA PRO A 40 18.74 -25.66 -9.53
C PRO A 40 18.69 -24.28 -8.84
N PRO A 41 18.26 -23.20 -9.52
CA PRO A 41 17.99 -21.94 -8.83
C PRO A 41 17.08 -22.25 -7.63
N ASP A 42 17.36 -21.64 -6.48
CA ASP A 42 16.62 -21.87 -5.23
C ASP A 42 15.40 -20.94 -5.21
N PRO A 43 14.23 -21.39 -5.67
CA PRO A 43 13.07 -20.52 -5.80
C PRO A 43 12.55 -20.09 -4.42
N VAL A 44 12.94 -20.82 -3.36
CA VAL A 44 12.54 -20.53 -1.98
C VAL A 44 13.41 -19.41 -1.41
N GLY A 45 14.73 -19.49 -1.60
CA GLY A 45 15.64 -18.41 -1.22
C GLY A 45 15.35 -17.10 -1.94
N GLU A 46 14.98 -17.16 -3.23
CA GLU A 46 14.57 -15.98 -4.00
C GLU A 46 13.23 -15.40 -3.53
N ALA A 47 12.26 -16.25 -3.19
CA ALA A 47 10.97 -15.81 -2.66
C ALA A 47 11.08 -15.23 -1.25
N GLU A 48 11.90 -15.81 -0.37
CA GLU A 48 12.18 -15.29 0.96
C GLU A 48 12.88 -13.92 0.88
N ALA A 49 13.89 -13.78 0.00
CA ALA A 49 14.58 -12.51 -0.22
C ALA A 49 13.64 -11.43 -0.80
N ALA A 50 12.73 -11.79 -1.70
CA ALA A 50 11.74 -10.84 -2.25
C ALA A 50 10.72 -10.40 -1.19
N PHE A 51 10.28 -11.31 -0.32
CA PHE A 51 9.36 -10.99 0.78
C PHE A 51 10.04 -10.09 1.83
N GLU A 52 11.30 -10.37 2.15
CA GLU A 52 12.08 -9.57 3.10
C GLU A 52 12.38 -8.17 2.53
N ALA A 53 12.63 -8.06 1.23
CA ALA A 53 12.75 -6.78 0.53
C ALA A 53 11.44 -5.98 0.49
N GLU A 54 10.29 -6.64 0.36
CA GLU A 54 8.97 -5.99 0.44
C GLU A 54 8.66 -5.53 1.86
N ALA A 55 8.98 -6.33 2.87
CA ALA A 55 8.79 -5.98 4.28
C ALA A 55 9.70 -4.82 4.73
N GLN A 56 10.85 -4.64 4.09
CA GLN A 56 11.76 -3.51 4.29
C GLN A 56 11.39 -2.28 3.45
N ARG A 57 10.44 -2.40 2.51
CA ARG A 57 9.97 -1.25 1.73
C ARG A 57 9.22 -0.32 2.69
N ALA A 58 9.83 0.82 2.98
CA ALA A 58 9.17 1.88 3.73
C ALA A 58 7.85 2.23 3.00
N PRO A 59 6.73 2.39 3.74
CA PRO A 59 5.49 2.83 3.12
C PRO A 59 5.76 4.16 2.40
N GLU A 60 5.26 4.30 1.17
CA GLU A 60 5.33 5.56 0.45
C GLU A 60 4.74 6.66 1.32
N ALA A 61 5.48 7.77 1.47
CA ALA A 61 5.00 8.91 2.21
C ALA A 61 3.69 9.40 1.56
N PRO A 62 2.65 9.71 2.35
CA PRO A 62 1.42 10.23 1.81
C PRO A 62 1.71 11.50 1.00
N ALA A 63 0.99 11.67 -0.11
CA ALA A 63 1.10 12.88 -0.91
C ALA A 63 0.85 14.12 -0.04
N PRO A 64 1.60 15.22 -0.27
CA PRO A 64 1.38 16.45 0.47
C PRO A 64 -0.03 16.97 0.21
N LEU A 65 -0.68 17.49 1.25
CA LEU A 65 -1.99 18.11 1.14
C LEU A 65 -1.90 19.37 0.26
N SER A 66 -2.97 19.64 -0.49
CA SER A 66 -3.16 20.96 -1.10
C SER A 66 -3.30 22.04 -0.02
N ALA A 67 -3.08 23.31 -0.38
CA ALA A 67 -3.20 24.42 0.57
C ALA A 67 -4.62 24.53 1.16
N GLU A 68 -5.64 24.25 0.34
CA GLU A 68 -7.04 24.22 0.75
C GLU A 68 -7.34 23.09 1.74
N GLU A 69 -6.76 21.91 1.53
CA GLU A 69 -6.90 20.77 2.44
C GLU A 69 -6.11 20.95 3.72
N ALA A 70 -4.91 21.55 3.65
CA ALA A 70 -4.13 21.91 4.81
C ALA A 70 -4.90 22.91 5.70
N TRP A 71 -5.52 23.93 5.10
CA TRP A 71 -6.45 24.82 5.79
C TRP A 71 -7.64 24.07 6.38
N GLY A 72 -8.33 23.24 5.59
CA GLY A 72 -9.49 22.47 6.06
C GLY A 72 -9.17 21.56 7.25
N ARG A 73 -8.00 20.91 7.22
CA ARG A 73 -7.48 20.09 8.32
C ARG A 73 -7.18 20.92 9.57
N ALA A 74 -6.44 22.01 9.41
CA ALA A 74 -6.04 22.85 10.55
C ALA A 74 -7.25 23.52 11.20
N ALA A 75 -8.20 24.02 10.40
CA ALA A 75 -9.45 24.60 10.88
C ALA A 75 -10.31 23.57 11.62
N LEU A 76 -10.38 22.33 11.12
CA LEU A 76 -11.05 21.24 11.83
C LEU A 76 -10.40 20.94 13.17
N ALA A 77 -9.09 20.75 13.20
CA ALA A 77 -8.37 20.43 14.44
C ALA A 77 -8.56 21.52 15.50
N HIS A 78 -8.45 22.79 15.08
CA HIS A 78 -8.69 23.93 15.97
C HIS A 78 -10.11 23.92 16.57
N LEU A 79 -11.14 23.67 15.76
CA LEU A 79 -12.53 23.59 16.24
C LEU A 79 -12.79 22.39 17.16
N MET A 80 -12.07 21.30 16.96
CA MET A 80 -12.18 20.10 17.79
C MET A 80 -11.33 20.19 19.07
N GLY A 81 -10.53 21.25 19.22
CA GLY A 81 -9.57 21.38 20.33
C GLY A 81 -8.41 20.38 20.24
N GLU A 82 -8.13 19.86 19.05
CA GLU A 82 -7.01 18.95 18.80
C GLU A 82 -5.71 19.74 18.65
N GLU A 83 -4.69 19.35 19.41
CA GLU A 83 -3.33 19.87 19.25
C GLU A 83 -2.71 19.21 18.01
N LEU A 84 -2.53 19.99 16.94
CA LEU A 84 -1.62 19.61 15.86
C LEU A 84 -0.19 19.90 16.33
N GLU A 85 0.77 19.06 15.93
CA GLU A 85 2.17 19.23 16.31
C GLU A 85 2.71 20.58 15.79
N GLY A 86 2.88 21.55 16.69
CA GLY A 86 3.41 22.88 16.40
C GLY A 86 2.50 24.03 16.85
N GLU A 87 3.11 25.10 17.37
CA GLU A 87 2.39 26.24 17.97
C GLU A 87 1.63 27.12 16.95
N ALA A 88 1.92 26.98 15.65
CA ALA A 88 1.42 27.87 14.57
C ALA A 88 0.67 27.17 13.43
N VAL A 89 0.24 25.90 13.59
CA VAL A 89 -0.29 25.10 12.46
C VAL A 89 -1.50 25.73 11.76
N LEU A 90 -2.38 26.40 12.50
CA LEU A 90 -3.53 27.09 11.91
C LEU A 90 -3.12 28.34 11.12
N ASP A 91 -2.20 29.13 11.67
CA ASP A 91 -1.72 30.37 11.05
C ASP A 91 -0.86 30.07 9.82
N ASP A 92 -0.05 29.02 9.88
CA ASP A 92 0.75 28.52 8.76
C ASP A 92 -0.16 28.03 7.62
N ALA A 93 -1.21 27.27 7.95
CA ALA A 93 -2.18 26.80 6.96
C ALA A 93 -2.98 27.95 6.35
N ALA A 94 -3.36 28.96 7.15
CA ALA A 94 -4.00 30.17 6.64
C ALA A 94 -3.07 30.93 5.68
N THR A 95 -1.81 31.08 6.06
CA THR A 95 -0.79 31.75 5.24
C THR A 95 -0.59 31.03 3.92
N ALA A 96 -0.39 29.71 3.95
CA ALA A 96 -0.23 28.90 2.74
C ALA A 96 -1.46 29.00 1.80
N TYR A 97 -2.67 29.02 2.35
CA TYR A 97 -3.89 29.22 1.56
C TYR A 97 -3.93 30.61 0.91
N LEU A 98 -3.59 31.66 1.65
CA LEU A 98 -3.61 33.04 1.14
C LEU A 98 -2.49 33.28 0.11
N ASP A 99 -1.31 32.69 0.30
CA ASP A 99 -0.18 32.76 -0.63
C ASP A 99 -0.45 31.99 -1.92
N GLY A 100 -1.29 30.95 -1.86
CA GLY A 100 -1.74 30.18 -3.02
C GLY A 100 -2.71 30.93 -3.95
N LEU A 101 -3.20 32.10 -3.53
CA LEU A 101 -4.10 32.92 -4.35
C LEU A 101 -3.37 33.50 -5.58
N SER A 102 -4.09 33.58 -6.70
CA SER A 102 -3.59 34.27 -7.90
C SER A 102 -3.36 35.77 -7.63
N VAL A 103 -2.56 36.43 -8.46
CA VAL A 103 -2.26 37.87 -8.31
C VAL A 103 -3.53 38.72 -8.24
N ASP A 104 -4.51 38.45 -9.12
CA ASP A 104 -5.78 39.19 -9.12
C ASP A 104 -6.58 38.98 -7.83
N GLN A 105 -6.53 37.76 -7.27
CA GLN A 105 -7.15 37.43 -5.99
C GLN A 105 -6.42 38.11 -4.82
N GLN A 106 -5.09 38.15 -4.83
CA GLN A 106 -4.32 38.88 -3.81
C GLN A 106 -4.64 40.39 -3.83
N VAL A 107 -4.78 40.98 -5.02
CA VAL A 107 -5.21 42.38 -5.17
C VAL A 107 -6.65 42.58 -4.71
N ALA A 108 -7.54 41.61 -4.91
CA ALA A 108 -8.89 41.66 -4.36
C ALA A 108 -8.88 41.57 -2.83
N LEU A 109 -8.08 40.65 -2.27
CA LEU A 109 -7.89 40.45 -0.83
C LEU A 109 -7.38 41.71 -0.14
N SER A 110 -6.41 42.41 -0.74
CA SER A 110 -5.79 43.62 -0.16
C SER A 110 -6.75 44.81 -0.01
N ARG A 111 -7.95 44.75 -0.60
CA ARG A 111 -9.00 45.77 -0.44
C ARG A 111 -9.82 45.59 0.83
N HIS A 112 -9.59 44.51 1.56
CA HIS A 112 -10.31 44.13 2.77
C HIS A 112 -9.40 44.22 3.99
N ASP A 113 -9.99 44.54 5.14
CA ASP A 113 -9.28 44.53 6.43
C ASP A 113 -9.11 43.10 6.95
N ASN A 114 -8.15 42.91 7.87
CA ASN A 114 -7.84 41.60 8.46
C ASN A 114 -9.08 40.94 9.08
N ALA A 115 -9.99 41.73 9.68
CA ALA A 115 -11.22 41.20 10.25
C ALA A 115 -12.14 40.61 9.17
N THR A 116 -12.26 41.25 8.01
CA THR A 116 -13.03 40.70 6.89
C THR A 116 -12.36 39.47 6.28
N VAL A 117 -11.03 39.47 6.17
CA VAL A 117 -10.27 38.30 5.71
C VAL A 117 -10.47 37.11 6.65
N GLY A 118 -10.40 37.32 7.97
CA GLY A 118 -10.67 36.28 8.97
C GLY A 118 -12.07 35.68 8.83
N ARG A 119 -13.10 36.53 8.67
CA ARG A 119 -14.48 36.05 8.42
C ARG A 119 -14.62 35.29 7.09
N HIS A 120 -13.79 35.62 6.11
CA HIS A 120 -13.76 34.87 4.85
C HIS A 120 -13.18 33.47 5.06
N LEU A 121 -12.03 33.37 5.71
CA LEU A 121 -11.38 32.10 6.07
C LEU A 121 -12.32 31.18 6.86
N LEU A 122 -13.08 31.74 7.80
CA LEU A 122 -14.07 31.01 8.60
C LEU A 122 -15.37 30.68 7.83
N GLY A 123 -15.53 31.17 6.60
CA GLY A 123 -16.73 30.96 5.78
C GLY A 123 -17.94 31.79 6.21
N GLU A 124 -17.80 32.68 7.19
CA GLU A 124 -18.87 33.58 7.68
C GLU A 124 -19.24 34.65 6.65
N ARG A 125 -18.25 35.10 5.86
CA ARG A 125 -18.44 36.09 4.81
C ARG A 125 -17.59 35.79 3.59
N LEU A 126 -18.24 35.36 2.51
CA LEU A 126 -17.54 35.14 1.25
C LEU A 126 -17.20 36.47 0.58
N LEU A 127 -15.94 36.59 0.18
CA LEU A 127 -15.44 37.76 -0.54
C LEU A 127 -15.57 37.53 -2.05
N PRO A 128 -16.17 38.47 -2.80
CA PRO A 128 -16.36 38.31 -4.23
C PRO A 128 -15.01 38.29 -4.95
N GLY A 129 -14.84 37.34 -5.87
CA GLY A 129 -13.60 37.16 -6.63
C GLY A 129 -12.55 36.31 -5.93
N LEU A 130 -12.76 35.94 -4.66
CA LEU A 130 -11.89 35.01 -3.94
C LEU A 130 -12.46 33.58 -3.94
N PRO A 131 -11.60 32.55 -3.96
CA PRO A 131 -12.05 31.17 -3.81
C PRO A 131 -12.66 31.00 -2.42
N ARG A 132 -13.66 30.14 -2.30
CA ARG A 132 -14.27 29.82 -1.01
C ARG A 132 -13.32 28.90 -0.24
N PRO A 133 -12.91 29.26 1.00
CA PRO A 133 -12.10 28.39 1.83
C PRO A 133 -12.82 27.07 2.13
N MET A 134 -12.07 25.98 2.18
CA MET A 134 -12.61 24.67 2.54
C MET A 134 -13.17 24.71 3.96
N THR A 135 -14.41 24.25 4.13
CA THR A 135 -15.01 24.17 5.46
C THR A 135 -14.56 22.88 6.19
N PRO A 136 -14.51 22.89 7.53
CA PRO A 136 -14.22 21.69 8.33
C PRO A 136 -15.16 20.51 8.05
N ALA A 137 -16.41 20.77 7.67
CA ALA A 137 -17.37 19.73 7.29
C ALA A 137 -17.01 19.08 5.94
N GLU A 138 -16.57 19.88 4.98
CA GLU A 138 -16.11 19.40 3.67
C GLU A 138 -14.84 18.58 3.79
N TYR A 139 -13.88 19.03 4.59
CA TYR A 139 -12.66 18.26 4.87
C TYR A 139 -13.00 16.90 5.50
N ARG A 140 -13.88 16.87 6.51
CA ARG A 140 -14.36 15.61 7.10
C ARG A 140 -15.02 14.69 6.08
N GLY A 141 -15.83 15.24 5.18
CA GLY A 141 -16.47 14.48 4.10
C GLY A 141 -15.45 13.86 3.14
N MET A 142 -14.41 14.62 2.77
CA MET A 142 -13.32 14.14 1.92
C MET A 142 -12.52 13.02 2.61
N GLU A 143 -12.16 13.19 3.89
CA GLU A 143 -11.46 12.17 4.66
C GLU A 143 -12.29 10.89 4.85
N ALA A 144 -13.60 11.03 5.08
CA ALA A 144 -14.51 9.90 5.14
C ALA A 144 -14.56 9.15 3.80
N ALA A 145 -14.61 9.88 2.68
CA ALA A 145 -14.61 9.29 1.35
C ALA A 145 -13.29 8.57 1.03
N ARG A 146 -12.13 9.16 1.39
CA ARG A 146 -10.81 8.52 1.27
C ARG A 146 -10.73 7.23 2.08
N THR A 147 -11.18 7.29 3.33
CA THR A 147 -11.21 6.13 4.23
C THR A 147 -12.12 5.03 3.69
N ALA A 148 -13.31 5.38 3.19
CA ALA A 148 -14.23 4.44 2.58
C ALA A 148 -13.66 3.78 1.31
N ALA A 149 -12.99 4.57 0.46
CA ALA A 149 -12.32 4.04 -0.74
C ALA A 149 -11.18 3.09 -0.39
N ALA A 150 -10.36 3.43 0.61
CA ALA A 150 -9.30 2.55 1.11
C ALA A 150 -9.87 1.25 1.69
N ALA A 151 -10.96 1.33 2.47
CA ALA A 151 -11.66 0.17 3.01
C ALA A 151 -12.25 -0.72 1.90
N ALA A 152 -12.84 -0.13 0.86
CA ALA A 152 -13.38 -0.86 -0.28
C ALA A 152 -12.27 -1.59 -1.05
N GLN A 153 -11.12 -0.96 -1.28
CA GLN A 153 -9.96 -1.61 -1.92
C GLN A 153 -9.41 -2.75 -1.06
N ALA A 154 -9.29 -2.56 0.25
CA ALA A 154 -8.87 -3.62 1.17
C ALA A 154 -9.85 -4.80 1.14
N HIS A 155 -11.16 -4.53 1.12
CA HIS A 155 -12.18 -5.55 1.02
C HIS A 155 -12.11 -6.32 -0.29
N GLN A 156 -11.92 -5.64 -1.43
CA GLN A 156 -11.75 -6.30 -2.73
C GLN A 156 -10.54 -7.24 -2.77
N ARG A 157 -9.42 -6.85 -2.13
CA ARG A 157 -8.24 -7.73 -2.01
C ARG A 157 -8.57 -9.00 -1.22
N LEU A 158 -9.21 -8.86 -0.06
CA LEU A 158 -9.60 -9.99 0.78
C LEU A 158 -10.57 -10.94 0.04
N VAL A 159 -11.61 -10.40 -0.61
CA VAL A 159 -12.56 -11.20 -1.39
C VAL A 159 -11.88 -11.89 -2.57
N GLY A 160 -10.98 -11.20 -3.26
CA GLY A 160 -10.19 -11.76 -4.35
C GLY A 160 -9.29 -12.91 -3.90
N ASP A 161 -8.66 -12.78 -2.74
CA ASP A 161 -7.80 -13.83 -2.19
C ASP A 161 -8.59 -15.03 -1.69
N ASP A 162 -9.78 -14.82 -1.11
CA ASP A 162 -10.71 -15.90 -0.74
C ASP A 162 -11.26 -16.63 -1.97
N ALA A 163 -11.48 -15.93 -3.09
CA ALA A 163 -11.89 -16.53 -4.35
C ALA A 163 -10.77 -17.41 -4.95
N LYS A 164 -9.52 -16.91 -4.97
CA LYS A 164 -8.35 -17.70 -5.40
C LYS A 164 -8.17 -18.94 -4.52
N ARG A 165 -8.30 -18.79 -3.20
CA ARG A 165 -8.15 -19.90 -2.26
C ARG A 165 -9.19 -20.99 -2.49
N ARG A 166 -10.46 -20.63 -2.70
CA ARG A 166 -11.51 -21.59 -3.04
C ARG A 166 -11.23 -22.32 -4.35
N HIS A 167 -10.87 -21.58 -5.39
CA HIS A 167 -10.52 -22.18 -6.68
C HIS A 167 -9.34 -23.16 -6.57
N PHE A 168 -8.32 -22.82 -5.78
CA PHE A 168 -7.17 -23.70 -5.57
C PHE A 168 -7.55 -25.00 -4.84
N ILE A 169 -8.47 -24.93 -3.86
CA ILE A 169 -8.98 -26.11 -3.16
C ILE A 169 -9.78 -26.99 -4.13
N GLU A 170 -10.67 -26.40 -4.93
CA GLU A 170 -11.46 -27.14 -5.93
C GLU A 170 -10.56 -27.88 -6.94
N VAL A 171 -9.54 -27.22 -7.49
CA VAL A 171 -8.59 -27.85 -8.43
C VAL A 171 -7.80 -28.97 -7.76
N LEU A 172 -7.38 -28.80 -6.49
CA LEU A 172 -6.69 -29.86 -5.76
C LEU A 172 -7.59 -31.06 -5.49
N ASP A 173 -8.84 -30.82 -5.11
CA ASP A 173 -9.82 -31.88 -4.87
C ASP A 173 -10.12 -32.65 -6.16
N ASP A 174 -10.24 -31.97 -7.31
CA ASP A 174 -10.41 -32.61 -8.63
C ASP A 174 -9.19 -33.49 -9.00
N LEU A 175 -7.96 -33.00 -8.77
CA LEU A 175 -6.73 -33.75 -9.03
C LEU A 175 -6.55 -34.96 -8.10
N ILE A 176 -7.08 -34.90 -6.88
CA ILE A 176 -7.06 -36.01 -5.93
C ILE A 176 -8.16 -37.02 -6.27
N ALA A 177 -9.30 -36.55 -6.79
CA ALA A 177 -10.43 -37.38 -7.18
C ALA A 177 -10.24 -38.13 -8.50
N GLU A 178 -9.30 -37.71 -9.37
CA GLU A 178 -8.92 -38.49 -10.56
C GLU A 178 -8.35 -39.87 -10.15
N PRO A 179 -9.04 -40.98 -10.44
CA PRO A 179 -8.45 -42.29 -10.24
C PRO A 179 -7.30 -42.43 -11.22
N ARG A 180 -6.08 -42.67 -10.71
CA ARG A 180 -4.95 -43.11 -11.53
C ARG A 180 -5.42 -44.26 -12.41
N ALA A 181 -5.61 -43.98 -13.70
CA ALA A 181 -5.92 -45.00 -14.68
C ALA A 181 -4.86 -46.10 -14.56
N ALA A 182 -5.33 -47.30 -14.23
CA ALA A 182 -4.55 -48.51 -14.09
C ALA A 182 -3.97 -48.96 -15.44
#